data_AF-A0A7C6DV69-F1
#
_entry.id   AF-A0A7C6DV69-F1
#
_cell.length_a   1.000
_cell.length_b   1.000
_cell.length_c   1.000
_cell.angle_alpha   90.00
_cell.angle_beta   90.00
_cell.angle_gamma   90.00
#
_symmetry.space_group_name_H-M   'P 1'
#
loop_
_entity.id
_entity.type
_entity.pdbx_description
1 polymer ?
#
loop_
_entity_poly.entity_id
_entity_poly.type
_entity_poly.pdbx_seq_one_letter_code
_entity_poly.pdbx_strand_id
1 'polypeptide(L)'
;MWLTYQKFKSPKLKNQIIYIISLLVILTSTSNLSSQTKIYTPNDAINHIGEYATVKGYIAQVYISRKGTIFLNVDKPYPDNTFTFVI
;
A
#
# COMPACT_ATOMS: atom_id res chain seq x y z
N MET A 1 45.17 -40.88 28.89
CA MET A 1 44.74 -40.29 27.61
C MET A 1 43.74 -39.18 27.91
N TRP A 2 44.22 -37.96 28.11
CA TRP A 2 43.41 -36.77 28.37
C TRP A 2 43.73 -35.76 27.27
N LEU A 3 42.80 -35.54 26.35
CA LEU A 3 42.92 -34.47 25.35
C LEU A 3 42.28 -33.21 25.95
N THR A 4 43.12 -32.20 26.18
CA THR A 4 42.73 -30.86 26.63
C THR A 4 41.91 -30.15 25.56
N TYR A 5 40.63 -29.90 25.86
CA TYR A 5 39.76 -29.07 25.03
C TYR A 5 40.12 -27.59 25.22
N GLN A 6 41.09 -27.11 24.44
CA GLN A 6 41.50 -25.70 24.43
C GLN A 6 40.42 -24.85 23.75
N LYS A 7 39.77 -24.02 24.58
CA LYS A 7 38.80 -23.00 24.25
C LYS A 7 39.44 -21.90 23.38
N PHE A 8 39.50 -22.11 22.07
CA PHE A 8 39.84 -21.06 21.10
C PHE A 8 38.66 -20.09 20.93
N LYS A 9 38.45 -19.19 21.90
CA LYS A 9 37.58 -18.03 21.73
C LYS A 9 38.45 -16.79 21.51
N SER A 10 38.87 -16.57 20.27
CA SER A 10 39.71 -15.43 19.90
C SER A 10 38.91 -14.12 19.98
N PRO A 11 39.41 -13.07 20.65
CA PRO A 11 38.69 -11.81 20.87
C PRO A 11 38.37 -11.09 19.55
N LYS A 12 39.19 -11.29 18.51
CA LYS A 12 38.98 -10.75 17.16
C LYS A 12 37.70 -11.28 16.51
N LEU A 13 37.37 -12.56 16.72
CA LEU A 13 36.16 -13.18 16.19
C LEU A 13 34.90 -12.61 16.86
N LYS A 14 34.99 -12.31 18.17
CA LYS A 14 33.87 -11.72 18.93
C LYS A 14 33.52 -10.32 18.43
N ASN A 15 34.52 -9.48 18.15
CA ASN A 15 34.29 -8.12 17.67
C ASN A 15 33.75 -8.10 16.23
N GLN A 16 34.26 -8.98 15.36
CA GLN A 16 33.75 -9.16 14.00
C GLN A 16 32.27 -9.60 14.00
N ILE A 17 31.91 -10.54 14.87
CA ILE A 17 30.52 -10.98 15.03
C ILE A 17 29.64 -9.82 15.52
N ILE A 18 30.12 -8.98 16.45
CA ILE A 18 29.37 -7.81 16.93
C ILE A 18 29.12 -6.82 15.78
N TYR A 19 30.13 -6.55 14.94
CA TYR A 19 29.95 -5.67 13.78
C TYR A 19 28.95 -6.24 12.76
N ILE A 20 29.03 -7.54 12.47
CA ILE A 20 28.09 -8.21 11.55
C ILE A 20 26.66 -8.18 12.08
N ILE A 21 26.47 -8.42 13.38
CA ILE A 21 25.15 -8.33 14.02
C ILE A 21 24.63 -6.89 13.97
N SER A 22 25.49 -5.90 14.25
CA SER A 22 25.09 -4.48 14.20
C SER A 22 24.67 -4.04 12.79
N LEU A 23 25.38 -4.52 11.76
CA LEU A 23 25.07 -4.25 10.36
C LEU A 23 23.73 -4.91 9.96
N LEU A 24 23.49 -6.13 10.42
CA LEU A 24 22.26 -6.89 10.13
C LEU A 24 21.01 -6.23 10.73
N VAL A 25 21.12 -5.65 11.93
CA VAL A 25 20.02 -4.96 12.62
C VAL A 25 19.63 -3.64 11.91
N ILE A 26 20.59 -2.95 11.31
CA ILE A 26 20.33 -1.70 10.56
C ILE A 26 19.55 -2.01 9.27
N LEU A 27 19.81 -3.15 8.62
CA LEU A 27 19.12 -3.54 7.39
C LEU A 27 17.64 -3.91 7.58
N THR A 28 17.23 -4.37 8.77
CA THR A 28 15.86 -4.82 9.02
C THR A 28 14.85 -3.71 9.33
N SER A 29 15.28 -2.45 9.31
CA SER A 29 14.45 -1.30 9.72
C SER A 29 13.61 -0.69 8.60
N THR A 30 13.34 -1.42 7.51
CA THR A 30 12.43 -0.94 6.46
C THR A 30 11.02 -0.88 7.01
N SER A 31 10.57 0.33 7.33
CA SER A 31 9.26 0.63 7.87
C SER A 31 8.16 0.11 6.96
N ASN A 32 7.18 -0.57 7.56
CA ASN A 32 5.89 -0.84 6.93
C ASN A 32 5.23 0.49 6.64
N LEU A 33 5.37 0.99 5.41
CA LEU A 33 4.62 2.15 4.96
C LEU A 33 3.16 1.69 4.82
N SER A 34 2.38 1.90 5.87
CA SER A 34 0.93 1.77 5.81
C SER A 34 0.46 2.75 4.73
N SER A 35 0.14 2.23 3.55
CA SER A 35 -0.42 3.01 2.46
C SER A 35 -1.81 3.46 2.91
N GLN A 36 -1.90 4.67 3.44
CA GLN A 36 -3.17 5.25 3.78
C GLN A 36 -3.88 5.53 2.46
N THR A 37 -4.86 4.68 2.13
CA THR A 37 -5.60 4.77 0.87
C THR A 37 -6.32 6.11 0.83
N LYS A 38 -5.75 7.07 0.11
CA LYS A 38 -6.32 8.40 -0.01
C LYS A 38 -7.68 8.28 -0.70
N ILE A 39 -8.70 8.85 -0.08
CA ILE A 39 -10.05 8.90 -0.62
C ILE A 39 -10.22 10.25 -1.32
N TYR A 40 -10.61 10.20 -2.58
CA TYR A 40 -10.80 11.36 -3.44
C TYR A 40 -12.29 11.69 -3.60
N THR A 41 -12.59 12.95 -3.85
CA THR A 41 -13.94 13.37 -4.24
C THR A 41 -14.20 13.04 -5.71
N PRO A 42 -15.45 13.01 -6.18
CA PRO A 42 -15.77 12.80 -7.59
C PRO A 42 -15.13 13.84 -8.51
N ASN A 43 -14.98 15.07 -8.02
CA ASN A 43 -14.36 16.17 -8.76
C ASN A 43 -12.83 16.03 -8.86
N ASP A 44 -12.19 15.37 -7.89
CA ASP A 44 -10.75 15.10 -7.92
C ASP A 44 -10.38 13.95 -8.86
N ALA A 45 -11.34 13.09 -9.21
CA ALA A 45 -11.08 11.87 -9.98
C ALA A 45 -10.42 12.13 -11.34
N ILE A 46 -10.65 13.30 -11.95
CA ILE A 46 -9.99 13.71 -13.20
C ILE A 46 -8.46 13.76 -13.09
N ASN A 47 -7.92 13.97 -11.90
CA ASN A 47 -6.49 14.05 -11.65
C ASN A 47 -5.83 12.68 -11.41
N HIS A 48 -6.60 11.58 -11.39
CA HIS A 48 -6.17 10.23 -11.03
C HIS A 48 -6.37 9.22 -12.18
N ILE A 49 -6.22 9.68 -13.42
CA ILE A 49 -6.36 8.84 -14.62
C ILE A 49 -5.15 7.91 -14.75
N GLY A 50 -5.39 6.62 -15.00
CA GLY A 50 -4.34 5.63 -15.24
C GLY A 50 -3.79 4.95 -13.98
N GLU A 51 -4.36 5.24 -12.81
CA GLU A 51 -4.00 4.59 -11.54
C GLU A 51 -5.22 4.04 -10.80
N TYR A 52 -4.96 3.21 -9.79
CA TYR A 52 -5.99 2.72 -8.88
C TYR A 52 -6.14 3.68 -7.70
N ALA A 53 -7.35 4.23 -7.55
CA ALA A 53 -7.68 5.19 -6.52
C ALA A 53 -9.08 4.93 -5.94
N THR A 54 -9.32 5.37 -4.70
CA THR A 54 -10.64 5.29 -4.08
C THR A 54 -11.37 6.61 -4.23
N VAL A 55 -12.51 6.61 -4.92
CA VAL A 55 -13.39 7.79 -5.04
C VAL A 55 -14.64 7.57 -4.18
N LYS A 56 -15.02 8.57 -3.39
CA LYS A 56 -16.23 8.54 -2.56
C LYS A 56 -17.13 9.73 -2.89
N GLY A 57 -18.41 9.47 -3.16
CA GLY A 57 -19.43 10.49 -3.36
C GLY A 57 -20.84 9.93 -3.19
N TYR A 58 -21.84 10.80 -3.28
CA TYR A 58 -23.25 10.41 -3.11
C TYR A 58 -23.84 9.93 -4.43
N ILE A 59 -24.53 8.78 -4.46
CA ILE A 59 -25.21 8.33 -5.67
C ILE A 59 -26.53 9.09 -5.83
N ALA A 60 -26.57 9.98 -6.83
CA ALA A 60 -27.75 10.79 -7.13
C ALA A 60 -28.71 10.08 -8.09
N GLN A 61 -28.21 9.19 -8.96
CA GLN A 61 -29.04 8.44 -9.90
C GLN A 61 -28.40 7.10 -10.24
N VAL A 62 -29.24 6.07 -10.34
CA VAL A 62 -28.88 4.76 -10.89
C VAL A 62 -29.61 4.58 -12.22
N TYR A 63 -28.87 4.22 -13.27
CA TYR A 63 -29.45 3.90 -14.57
C TYR A 63 -28.97 2.51 -15.02
N ILE A 64 -29.90 1.68 -15.47
CA ILE A 64 -29.60 0.35 -16.01
C ILE A 64 -29.92 0.39 -17.50
N SER A 65 -28.90 0.17 -18.33
CA SER A 65 -29.06 0.10 -19.77
C SER A 65 -29.86 -1.14 -20.17
N ARG A 66 -30.39 -1.14 -21.40
CA ARG A 66 -31.08 -2.32 -21.97
C ARG A 66 -30.22 -3.59 -22.01
N LYS A 67 -28.89 -3.45 -22.01
CA LYS A 67 -27.93 -4.57 -22.01
C LYS A 67 -27.46 -4.97 -20.61
N GLY A 68 -27.99 -4.34 -19.56
CA GLY A 68 -27.67 -4.66 -18.17
C GLY A 68 -26.53 -3.85 -17.55
N THR A 69 -25.81 -3.02 -18.32
CA THR A 69 -24.78 -2.11 -17.77
C THR A 69 -25.42 -1.12 -16.79
N ILE A 70 -24.86 -1.02 -15.59
CA ILE A 70 -25.32 -0.14 -14.52
C ILE A 70 -24.42 1.09 -14.47
N PHE A 71 -25.05 2.26 -14.49
CA PHE A 71 -24.41 3.56 -14.35
C PHE A 71 -24.83 4.16 -13.01
N LEU A 72 -23.86 4.47 -12.17
CA LEU A 72 -24.07 5.14 -10.88
C LEU A 72 -23.55 6.57 -10.99
N ASN A 73 -24.47 7.52 -11.20
CA ASN A 73 -24.16 8.93 -11.35
C ASN A 73 -24.01 9.59 -9.97
N VAL A 74 -22.88 10.26 -9.78
CA VAL A 74 -22.44 10.78 -8.48
C VAL A 74 -22.68 12.29 -8.39
N ASP A 75 -23.11 12.73 -7.20
CA ASP A 75 -23.44 14.08 -6.76
C ASP A 75 -24.65 14.74 -7.47
N LYS A 76 -24.83 14.50 -8.77
CA LYS A 76 -25.95 15.00 -9.58
C LYS A 76 -26.45 13.93 -10.55
N PRO A 77 -27.73 13.99 -10.97
CA PRO A 77 -28.24 13.12 -12.02
C PRO A 77 -27.64 13.48 -13.39
N TYR A 78 -27.73 12.55 -14.34
CA TYR A 78 -27.39 12.84 -15.74
C TYR A 78 -28.30 13.95 -16.31
N PRO A 79 -27.80 14.87 -17.15
CA PRO A 79 -26.43 14.95 -17.71
C PRO A 79 -25.42 15.73 -16.87
N ASP A 80 -25.82 16.26 -15.72
CA ASP A 80 -25.00 17.19 -14.91
C ASP A 80 -24.11 16.47 -13.87
N ASN A 81 -24.01 15.15 -13.95
CA ASN A 81 -23.25 14.34 -13.01
C ASN A 81 -21.75 14.65 -13.03
N THR A 82 -21.11 14.71 -11.86
CA THR A 82 -19.67 14.99 -11.74
C THR A 82 -18.83 13.79 -12.15
N PHE A 83 -19.33 12.59 -11.85
CA PHE A 83 -18.64 11.32 -12.11
C PHE A 83 -19.68 10.19 -12.30
N THR A 84 -19.27 9.10 -12.97
CA THR A 84 -20.11 7.91 -13.16
C THR A 84 -19.30 6.65 -12.92
N PHE A 85 -19.76 5.78 -12.01
CA PHE A 85 -19.27 4.40 -11.95
C PHE A 85 -20.04 3.53 -12.95
N VAL A 86 -19.34 2.61 -13.61
CA VAL A 86 -19.92 1.67 -14.59
C VAL A 86 -19.69 0.24 -14.09
N ILE A 87 -20.75 -0.56 -14.03
CA ILE A 87 -20.74 -1.97 -13.57
C ILE A 87 -21.45 -2.84 -14.61
#